data_AF-A0A411E8A0-F1
#
_entry.id   AF-A0A411E8A0-F1
#
_cell.length_a   1.000
_cell.length_b   1.000
_cell.length_c   1.000
_cell.angle_alpha   90.00
_cell.angle_beta   90.00
_cell.angle_gamma   90.00
#
_symmetry.space_group_name_H-M   'P 1'
#
loop_
_entity.id
_entity.type
_entity.pdbx_description
1 polymer ?
#
loop_
_entity_poly.entity_id
_entity_poly.type
_entity_poly.pdbx_seq_one_letter_code
_entity_poly.pdbx_strand_id
1 'polypeptide(L)'
;MEVINQSTLRVDRQLLVITHLTQLLSYIIGFGGLITPLIIWLSSRDRVEGMDEHGKAILNFQLSLILYFIFSIPAILLLGLGILGIIGVIILGFILPIVNAVRASNGESPSYFMTIRFIS
;
A
#
# COMPACT_ATOMS: atom_id res chain seq x y z
N MET A 1 -7.82 -27.45 -33.94
CA MET A 1 -8.44 -26.36 -33.16
C MET A 1 -7.35 -25.78 -32.29
N GLU A 2 -6.88 -24.58 -32.60
CA GLU A 2 -6.00 -23.84 -31.69
C GLU A 2 -6.81 -23.50 -30.44
N VAL A 3 -6.38 -24.03 -29.30
CA VAL A 3 -6.85 -23.54 -28.00
C VAL A 3 -6.20 -22.17 -27.83
N ILE A 4 -6.95 -21.12 -28.16
CA ILE A 4 -6.54 -19.75 -27.89
C ILE A 4 -6.53 -19.63 -26.36
N ASN A 5 -5.38 -19.85 -25.73
CA ASN A 5 -5.19 -19.62 -24.31
C ASN A 5 -5.18 -18.10 -24.08
N GLN A 6 -6.37 -17.50 -24.08
CA GLN A 6 -6.54 -16.18 -23.50
C GLN A 6 -6.25 -16.35 -22.01
N SER A 7 -5.03 -16.00 -21.60
CA SER A 7 -4.66 -15.87 -20.19
C SER A 7 -5.46 -14.71 -19.61
N THR A 8 -6.75 -14.92 -19.37
CA THR A 8 -7.60 -13.99 -18.66
C THR A 8 -7.09 -13.90 -17.23
N LEU A 9 -6.73 -12.71 -16.78
CA LEU A 9 -6.37 -12.48 -15.39
C LEU A 9 -7.50 -12.98 -14.49
N ARG A 10 -7.15 -13.64 -13.38
CA ARG A 10 -8.16 -14.11 -12.43
C ARG A 10 -8.69 -12.94 -11.61
N VAL A 11 -9.99 -12.90 -11.38
CA VAL A 11 -10.61 -11.96 -10.43
C VAL A 11 -10.41 -12.50 -9.02
N ASP A 12 -9.66 -11.77 -8.18
CA ASP A 12 -9.34 -12.19 -6.81
C ASP A 12 -9.32 -10.98 -5.86
N ARG A 13 -10.51 -10.45 -5.56
CA ARG A 13 -10.66 -9.28 -4.69
C ARG A 13 -10.17 -9.54 -3.28
N GLN A 14 -10.30 -10.77 -2.78
CA GLN A 14 -9.83 -11.13 -1.44
C GLN A 14 -8.32 -11.01 -1.35
N LEU A 15 -7.57 -11.41 -2.37
CA LEU A 15 -6.13 -11.18 -2.40
C LEU A 15 -5.80 -9.67 -2.39
N LEU A 16 -6.51 -8.83 -3.14
CA LEU A 16 -6.31 -7.37 -3.12
C LEU A 16 -6.55 -6.78 -1.73
N VAL A 17 -7.66 -7.15 -1.09
CA VAL A 17 -8.03 -6.77 0.29
C VAL A 17 -6.92 -7.17 1.26
N ILE A 18 -6.52 -8.44 1.25
CA ILE A 18 -5.48 -8.97 2.15
C ILE A 18 -4.16 -8.24 1.92
N THR A 19 -3.78 -7.99 0.67
CA THR A 19 -2.54 -7.29 0.33
C THR A 19 -2.51 -5.89 0.97
N HIS A 20 -3.61 -5.13 0.89
CA HIS A 20 -3.72 -3.86 1.62
C HIS A 20 -3.62 -4.05 3.13
N LEU A 21 -4.34 -4.99 3.72
CA LEU A 21 -4.31 -5.21 5.17
C LEU A 21 -2.94 -5.66 5.69
N THR A 22 -2.11 -6.31 4.87
CA THR A 22 -0.73 -6.69 5.26
C THR A 22 0.14 -5.48 5.60
N GLN A 23 -0.22 -4.28 5.13
CA GLN A 23 0.46 -3.04 5.49
C GLN A 23 0.41 -2.77 7.00
N LEU A 24 -0.62 -3.24 7.70
CA LEU A 24 -0.76 -3.09 9.16
C LEU A 24 0.24 -3.95 9.94
N LEU A 25 0.93 -4.91 9.30
CA LEU A 25 2.02 -5.65 9.93
C LEU A 25 3.18 -4.73 10.34
N SER A 26 3.29 -3.53 9.77
CA SER A 26 4.27 -2.55 10.21
C SER A 26 4.15 -2.20 11.71
N TYR A 27 2.96 -2.27 12.28
CA TYR A 27 2.74 -2.01 13.71
C TYR A 27 3.17 -3.15 14.63
N ILE A 28 3.37 -4.35 14.09
CA ILE A 28 3.73 -5.54 14.87
C ILE A 28 5.20 -5.89 14.70
N ILE A 29 5.70 -5.86 13.46
CA ILE A 29 7.04 -6.33 13.10
C ILE A 29 7.90 -5.25 12.41
N GLY A 30 7.44 -3.99 12.37
CA GLY A 30 8.20 -2.86 11.82
C GLY A 30 8.15 -2.77 10.30
N PHE A 31 9.04 -3.47 9.59
CA PHE A 31 9.13 -3.37 8.12
C PHE A 31 8.17 -4.32 7.37
N GLY A 32 7.33 -5.07 8.10
CA GLY A 32 6.39 -6.03 7.52
C GLY A 32 5.42 -5.43 6.51
N GLY A 33 4.96 -4.19 6.73
CA GLY A 33 3.99 -3.56 5.83
C GLY A 33 4.57 -3.07 4.50
N LEU A 34 5.88 -3.13 4.27
CA LEU A 34 6.51 -2.91 2.96
C LEU A 34 6.89 -4.25 2.31
N ILE A 35 7.53 -5.15 3.05
CA ILE A 35 8.08 -6.41 2.51
C ILE A 35 6.97 -7.39 2.11
N THR A 36 5.97 -7.59 2.99
CA THR A 36 4.89 -8.54 2.73
C THR A 36 4.08 -8.18 1.48
N PRO A 37 3.56 -6.94 1.32
CA PRO A 37 2.82 -6.60 0.10
C PRO A 37 3.71 -6.58 -1.15
N LEU A 38 5.01 -6.27 -1.04
CA LEU A 38 5.95 -6.36 -2.16
C LEU A 38 6.04 -7.79 -2.70
N ILE A 39 6.18 -8.79 -1.82
CA ILE A 39 6.23 -10.20 -2.21
C ILE A 39 4.91 -10.62 -2.85
N ILE A 40 3.77 -10.24 -2.26
CA ILE A 40 2.44 -10.58 -2.80
C ILE A 40 2.26 -9.94 -4.17
N TRP A 41 2.55 -8.64 -4.33
CA TRP A 41 2.44 -7.94 -5.60
C TRP A 41 3.32 -8.58 -6.67
N LEU A 42 4.63 -8.73 -6.44
CA LEU A 42 5.54 -9.29 -7.44
C LEU A 42 5.20 -10.72 -7.85
N SER A 43 4.65 -11.53 -6.93
CA SER A 43 4.27 -12.91 -7.23
C SER A 43 2.93 -13.02 -7.99
N SER A 44 2.06 -12.01 -7.93
CA SER A 44 0.68 -12.10 -8.45
C SER A 44 0.27 -11.02 -9.45
N ARG A 45 1.08 -9.98 -9.68
CA ARG A 45 0.78 -8.84 -10.58
C ARG A 45 0.35 -9.23 -12.00
N ASP A 46 0.95 -10.28 -12.55
CA ASP A 46 0.71 -10.73 -13.93
C ASP A 46 -0.41 -11.79 -14.01
N ARG A 47 -1.06 -12.10 -12.87
CA ARG A 47 -2.04 -13.19 -12.74
C ARG A 47 -3.40 -12.74 -12.22
N VAL A 48 -3.45 -11.63 -11.48
CA VAL A 48 -4.67 -11.15 -10.79
C VAL A 48 -5.08 -9.78 -11.34
N GLU A 49 -6.35 -9.65 -11.71
CA GLU A 49 -6.92 -8.40 -12.19
C GLU A 49 -6.84 -7.32 -11.10
N GLY A 50 -6.36 -6.13 -11.45
CA GLY A 50 -6.16 -5.00 -10.52
C GLY A 50 -4.93 -5.10 -9.62
N MET A 51 -4.27 -6.27 -9.53
CA MET A 51 -3.13 -6.44 -8.59
C MET A 51 -1.97 -5.49 -8.87
N ASP A 52 -1.68 -5.18 -10.14
CA ASP A 52 -0.61 -4.24 -10.46
C ASP A 52 -0.89 -2.82 -9.93
N GLU A 53 -2.12 -2.32 -10.11
CA GLU A 53 -2.54 -1.00 -9.63
C GLU A 53 -2.50 -0.92 -8.10
N HIS A 54 -3.12 -1.90 -7.43
CA HIS A 54 -3.17 -1.96 -5.97
C HIS A 54 -1.77 -2.12 -5.37
N GLY A 55 -0.93 -2.99 -5.91
CA GLY A 55 0.43 -3.20 -5.45
C GLY A 55 1.32 -1.96 -5.59
N LYS A 56 1.26 -1.28 -6.75
CA LYS A 56 1.96 0.01 -6.94
C LYS A 56 1.48 1.07 -5.96
N ALA A 57 0.17 1.18 -5.73
CA ALA A 57 -0.39 2.13 -4.77
C ALA A 57 0.11 1.86 -3.33
N ILE A 58 0.18 0.59 -2.94
CA ILE A 58 0.70 0.17 -1.62
C ILE A 58 2.17 0.58 -1.47
N LEU A 59 3.03 0.26 -2.43
CA LEU A 59 4.45 0.60 -2.34
C LEU A 59 4.66 2.10 -2.34
N ASN A 60 3.96 2.82 -3.21
CA ASN A 60 4.02 4.28 -3.25
C ASN A 60 3.63 4.89 -1.90
N PHE A 61 2.56 4.40 -1.27
CA PHE A 61 2.12 4.90 0.02
C PHE A 61 3.11 4.56 1.14
N GLN A 62 3.63 3.33 1.21
CA GLN A 62 4.62 2.96 2.23
C GLN A 62 5.91 3.76 2.11
N LEU A 63 6.41 3.98 0.89
CA LEU A 63 7.57 4.85 0.66
C LEU A 63 7.28 6.31 1.03
N SER A 64 6.05 6.79 0.78
CA SER A 64 5.61 8.12 1.22
C SER A 64 5.64 8.26 2.74
N LEU A 65 5.09 7.29 3.47
CA LEU A 65 5.12 7.27 4.94
C LEU A 65 6.55 7.25 5.50
N ILE A 66 7.44 6.45 4.90
CA ILE A 66 8.86 6.41 5.28
C ILE A 66 9.50 7.80 5.10
N LEU A 67 9.26 8.46 3.96
CA LEU A 67 9.78 9.81 3.73
C LEU A 67 9.19 10.82 4.72
N TYR A 68 7.89 10.81 4.95
CA TYR A 68 7.25 11.70 5.93
C TYR A 68 7.81 11.49 7.33
N PHE A 69 8.07 10.23 7.72
CA PHE A 69 8.70 9.91 8.99
C PHE A 69 10.13 10.47 9.08
N ILE A 70 10.95 10.25 8.04
CA ILE A 70 12.33 10.75 7.97
C ILE A 70 12.36 12.29 8.08
N PHE A 71 11.49 13.00 7.38
CA PHE A 71 11.42 14.47 7.45
C PHE A 71 10.85 14.98 8.79
N SER A 72 10.02 14.19 9.45
CA SER A 72 9.46 14.56 10.75
C SER A 72 10.52 14.57 11.85
N ILE A 73 11.54 13.71 11.80
CA ILE A 73 12.62 13.64 12.80
C ILE A 73 13.37 14.99 12.96
N PRO A 74 13.99 15.58 11.93
CA PRO A 74 14.67 16.86 12.07
C PRO A 74 13.69 18.01 12.37
N ALA A 75 12.44 17.90 11.91
CA ALA A 75 11.39 18.88 12.22
C ALA A 75 11.00 18.91 13.71
N ILE A 76 11.42 17.93 14.52
CA ILE A 76 11.26 18.01 15.99
C ILE A 76 12.01 19.22 16.56
N LEU A 77 13.15 19.58 15.96
CA LEU A 77 13.93 20.76 16.38
C LEU A 77 13.20 22.09 16.11
N LEU A 78 12.17 22.07 15.25
CA LEU A 78 11.32 23.21 14.92
C LEU A 78 10.14 23.29 15.91
N LEU A 79 10.45 23.54 17.19
CA LEU A 79 9.45 23.68 18.27
C LEU A 79 8.53 22.45 18.44
N GLY A 80 9.04 21.24 18.17
CA GLY A 80 8.27 20.00 18.30
C GLY A 80 7.33 19.70 17.13
N LEU A 81 7.35 20.48 16.03
CA LEU A 81 6.50 20.26 14.86
C LEU A 81 6.60 18.83 14.31
N GLY A 82 7.79 18.24 14.36
CA GLY A 82 8.03 16.85 13.96
C GLY A 82 7.17 15.81 14.68
N ILE A 83 6.77 16.08 15.94
CA ILE A 83 5.90 15.17 16.70
C ILE A 83 4.52 15.07 16.04
N LEU A 84 3.98 16.20 15.56
CA LEU A 84 2.71 16.21 14.82
C LEU A 84 2.82 15.43 13.51
N GLY A 85 3.96 15.53 12.82
CA GLY A 85 4.25 14.75 11.62
C GLY A 85 4.26 13.24 11.88
N ILE A 86 4.93 12.79 12.95
CA ILE A 86 4.97 11.38 13.35
C ILE A 86 3.57 10.86 13.70
N ILE A 87 2.78 11.63 14.45
CA ILE A 87 1.38 11.29 14.76
C ILE A 87 0.57 11.14 13.47
N GLY A 88 0.73 12.07 12.52
CA GLY A 88 0.10 12.01 11.21
C GLY A 88 0.47 10.73 10.44
N VAL A 89 1.75 10.37 10.39
CA VAL A 89 2.23 9.12 9.76
C VAL A 89 1.56 7.90 10.38
N ILE A 90 1.49 7.82 11.71
CA ILE A 90 0.85 6.71 12.42
C ILE A 90 -0.63 6.61 12.07
N ILE A 91 -1.35 7.73 12.04
CA ILE A 91 -2.78 7.76 11.71
C ILE A 91 -3.02 7.32 10.26
N LEU A 92 -2.26 7.88 9.32
CA LEU A 92 -2.40 7.56 7.90
C LEU A 92 -2.05 6.11 7.61
N GLY A 93 -0.94 5.62 8.17
CA GLY A 93 -0.49 4.24 8.01
C GLY A 93 -1.47 3.20 8.55
N PHE A 94 -2.38 3.61 9.44
CA PHE A 94 -3.42 2.74 9.97
C PHE A 94 -4.70 2.84 9.14
N ILE A 95 -5.14 4.05 8.83
CA ILE A 95 -6.44 4.31 8.18
C ILE A 95 -6.41 3.94 6.69
N LEU A 96 -5.40 4.37 5.93
CA LEU A 96 -5.45 4.19 4.47
C LEU A 96 -5.38 2.75 4.00
N PRO A 97 -4.61 1.83 4.63
CA PRO A 97 -4.70 0.42 4.28
C PRO A 97 -6.10 -0.16 4.46
N ILE A 98 -6.81 0.22 5.52
CA ILE A 98 -8.19 -0.22 5.78
C ILE A 98 -9.14 0.35 4.72
N VAL A 99 -9.05 1.65 4.44
CA VAL A 99 -9.87 2.30 3.41
C VAL A 99 -9.64 1.65 2.05
N ASN A 100 -8.39 1.43 1.65
CA ASN A 100 -8.07 0.83 0.37
C ASN A 100 -8.43 -0.66 0.30
N ALA A 101 -8.41 -1.38 1.42
CA ALA A 101 -8.95 -2.73 1.51
C ALA A 101 -10.46 -2.75 1.26
N VAL A 102 -11.23 -1.84 1.87
CA VAL A 102 -12.68 -1.72 1.62
C VAL A 102 -12.95 -1.38 0.15
N ARG A 103 -12.21 -0.44 -0.43
CA ARG A 103 -12.32 -0.07 -1.85
C ARG A 103 -12.02 -1.25 -2.77
N ALA A 104 -10.96 -2.01 -2.49
CA ALA A 104 -10.63 -3.23 -3.23
C ALA A 104 -11.76 -4.28 -3.15
N SER A 105 -12.41 -4.41 -2.00
CA SER A 105 -13.57 -5.30 -1.82
C SER A 105 -14.75 -4.90 -2.73
N ASN A 106 -15.00 -3.58 -2.85
CA ASN A 106 -16.00 -3.01 -3.74
C ASN A 106 -15.62 -3.08 -5.23
N GLY A 107 -14.37 -3.43 -5.57
CA GLY A 107 -13.85 -3.39 -6.94
C GLY A 107 -13.49 -1.98 -7.40
N GLU A 108 -13.19 -1.08 -6.47
CA GLU A 108 -12.74 0.29 -6.75
C GLU A 108 -11.20 0.38 -6.75
N SER A 109 -10.68 1.37 -7.48
CA SER A 109 -9.26 1.70 -7.47
C SER A 109 -8.75 2.14 -6.08
N PRO A 110 -7.44 2.04 -5.78
CA PRO A 110 -6.86 2.53 -4.55
C PRO A 110 -7.01 4.05 -4.38
N SER A 111 -7.02 4.52 -3.13
CA SER A 111 -6.86 5.94 -2.80
C SER A 111 -5.39 6.28 -2.79
N TYR A 112 -5.07 7.42 -3.40
CA TYR A 112 -3.73 8.01 -3.41
C TYR A 112 -3.64 9.23 -2.49
N PHE A 113 -4.53 9.34 -1.50
CA PHE A 113 -4.50 10.44 -0.53
C PHE A 113 -3.14 10.46 0.21
N MET A 114 -2.44 11.59 0.14
CA MET A 114 -1.08 11.74 0.68
C MET A 114 -0.11 10.62 0.24
N THR A 115 -0.24 10.18 -1.01
CA THR A 115 0.67 9.22 -1.64
C THR A 115 1.47 9.89 -2.75
N ILE A 116 2.79 9.85 -2.65
CA ILE A 116 3.73 10.24 -3.71
C ILE A 116 3.89 9.05 -4.66
N ARG A 117 3.78 9.28 -5.97
CA ARG A 117 3.89 8.24 -7.01
C ARG A 117 5.33 8.05 -7.45
N PHE A 118 6.05 7.11 -6.83
CA PHE A 118 7.40 6.70 -7.22
C PHE A 118 7.39 5.73 -8.41
N ILE A 119 6.43 4.81 -8.39
CA ILE A 119 6.20 3.81 -9.43
C ILE A 119 4.92 4.18 -10.17
N SER A 120 4.98 4.18 -11.51
CA SER A 120 3.85 4.47 -12.42
C SER A 120 3.32 3.23 -13.11
#